data_AF-A0A931UZ67-F1
#
_entry.id   AF-A0A931UZ67-F1
#
_cell.length_a   1.000
_cell.length_b   1.000
_cell.length_c   1.000
_cell.angle_alpha   90.00
_cell.angle_beta   90.00
_cell.angle_gamma   90.00
#
_symmetry.space_group_name_H-M   'P 1'
#
loop_
_entity.id
_entity.type
_entity.pdbx_description
1 polymer ?
#
loop_
_entity_poly.entity_id
_entity_poly.type
_entity_poly.pdbx_seq_one_letter_code
_entity_poly.pdbx_strand_id
1 'polypeptide(L)'
;MTHPIQQFFAKPDAVDIEGLRTYLDGLAIPARLEAVRQLGKKPQARLFEAVQGFKPITLEDFVPKSVPDMTEVIHDGRNTLLAFNYFQKRFARPVGKTDELWGYNEQTMKWAVGPGYFITRVSGPGEVVVDYYQEPPGKVESWPAIKPNGRLLSRFVYYKMQDFMRGVSDGVTIGRAARHGKNMDAWFVLCRDRAS
;
A
#
# COMPACT_ATOMS: atom_id res chain seq x y z
N MET A 1 2.21 14.62 24.13
CA MET A 1 0.79 14.67 23.69
C MET A 1 0.57 13.57 22.68
N THR A 2 -0.53 12.85 22.76
CA THR A 2 -0.90 11.83 21.78
C THR A 2 -1.27 12.51 20.45
N HIS A 3 -0.77 12.00 19.33
CA HIS A 3 -1.07 12.59 18.01
C HIS A 3 -2.59 12.57 17.73
N PRO A 4 -3.19 13.63 17.12
CA PRO A 4 -4.64 13.76 16.92
C PRO A 4 -5.32 12.54 16.30
N ILE A 5 -4.67 11.88 15.33
CA ILE A 5 -5.18 10.67 14.67
C ILE A 5 -5.57 9.54 15.63
N GLN A 6 -5.02 9.48 16.85
CA GLN A 6 -5.37 8.42 17.81
C GLN A 6 -6.79 8.56 18.37
N GLN A 7 -7.38 9.76 18.32
CA GLN A 7 -8.74 9.99 18.84
C GLN A 7 -9.80 9.15 18.10
N PHE A 8 -9.58 8.86 16.82
CA PHE A 8 -10.48 8.04 16.00
C PHE A 8 -10.48 6.57 16.40
N PHE A 9 -9.55 6.17 17.28
CA PHE A 9 -9.41 4.82 17.82
C PHE A 9 -9.66 4.76 19.34
N ALA A 10 -10.11 5.86 19.96
CA ALA A 10 -10.23 5.97 21.42
C ALA A 10 -11.24 4.98 22.02
N LYS A 11 -12.32 4.67 21.29
CA LYS A 11 -13.28 3.64 21.69
C LYS A 11 -12.68 2.26 21.42
N PRO A 12 -12.76 1.29 22.34
CA PRO A 12 -12.17 -0.03 22.14
C PRO A 12 -12.81 -0.82 20.98
N ASP A 13 -14.14 -0.69 20.84
CA ASP A 13 -14.93 -1.53 19.92
C ASP A 13 -15.38 -0.78 18.65
N ALA A 14 -14.94 0.46 18.46
CA ALA A 14 -15.33 1.28 17.31
C ALA A 14 -14.17 2.14 16.81
N VAL A 15 -14.05 2.24 15.48
CA VAL A 15 -13.20 3.21 14.79
C VAL A 15 -14.11 4.24 14.15
N ASP A 16 -13.86 5.52 14.39
CA ASP A 16 -14.58 6.61 13.73
C ASP A 16 -14.02 6.80 12.30
N ILE A 17 -14.52 5.98 11.37
CA ILE A 17 -14.01 5.94 9.98
C ILE A 17 -14.34 7.21 9.19
N GLU A 18 -15.50 7.83 9.43
CA GLU A 18 -15.89 9.08 8.78
C GLU A 18 -15.07 10.26 9.31
N GLY A 19 -14.93 10.37 10.64
CA GLY A 19 -14.08 11.39 11.25
C GLY A 19 -12.62 11.27 10.83
N LEU A 20 -12.09 10.03 10.75
CA LEU A 20 -10.73 9.77 10.26
C LEU A 20 -10.57 10.20 8.80
N ARG A 21 -11.52 9.85 7.92
CA ARG A 21 -11.50 10.24 6.51
C ARG A 21 -11.51 11.76 6.37
N THR A 22 -12.47 12.46 7.01
CA THR A 22 -12.56 13.92 6.97
C THR A 22 -11.27 14.57 7.46
N TYR A 23 -10.70 14.07 8.55
CA TYR A 23 -9.42 14.56 9.06
C TYR A 23 -8.29 14.38 8.06
N LEU A 24 -8.10 13.18 7.49
CA LEU A 24 -7.01 12.92 6.55
C LEU A 24 -7.16 13.70 5.24
N ASP A 25 -8.37 13.80 4.71
CA ASP A 25 -8.67 14.55 3.47
C ASP A 25 -8.43 16.05 3.65
N GLY A 26 -8.64 16.58 4.87
CA GLY A 26 -8.37 17.98 5.22
C GLY A 26 -6.88 18.32 5.43
N LEU A 27 -5.99 17.32 5.48
CA LEU A 27 -4.55 17.55 5.65
C LEU A 27 -3.83 17.72 4.31
N ALA A 28 -2.84 18.62 4.30
CA ALA A 28 -1.80 18.60 3.28
C ALA A 28 -0.99 17.30 3.34
N ILE A 29 -0.46 16.86 2.20
CA ILE A 29 0.21 15.54 2.06
C ILE A 29 1.30 15.29 3.10
N PRO A 30 2.23 16.23 3.42
CA PRO A 30 3.23 15.99 4.46
C PRO A 30 2.62 15.71 5.83
N ALA A 31 1.60 16.47 6.23
CA ALA A 31 0.90 16.29 7.50
C ALA A 31 0.06 15.00 7.50
N ARG A 32 -0.54 14.64 6.36
CA ARG A 32 -1.27 13.38 6.18
C ARG A 32 -0.33 12.19 6.36
N LEU A 33 0.84 12.24 5.74
CA LEU A 33 1.88 11.21 5.88
C LEU A 33 2.36 11.09 7.34
N GLU A 34 2.64 12.22 7.99
CA GLU A 34 3.00 12.23 9.41
C GLU A 34 1.92 11.57 10.28
N ALA A 35 0.65 11.89 10.01
CA ALA A 35 -0.48 11.34 10.73
C ALA A 35 -0.62 9.84 10.55
N VAL A 36 -0.64 9.32 9.31
CA VAL A 36 -0.77 7.86 9.08
C VAL A 36 0.44 7.10 9.61
N ARG A 37 1.62 7.73 9.64
CA ARG A 37 2.83 7.18 10.28
C ARG A 37 2.72 7.07 11.78
N GLN A 38 1.64 7.51 12.45
CA GLN A 38 1.37 7.24 13.86
C GLN A 38 0.55 5.97 14.10
N LEU A 39 0.01 5.34 13.05
CA LEU A 39 -0.77 4.11 13.17
C LEU A 39 0.15 2.91 13.39
N GLY A 40 0.19 2.40 14.63
CA GLY A 40 0.87 1.16 14.99
C GLY A 40 0.04 -0.09 14.69
N LYS A 41 0.50 -1.26 15.15
CA LYS A 41 -0.14 -2.56 14.85
C LYS A 41 -1.63 -2.62 15.22
N LYS A 42 -1.99 -2.25 16.46
CA LYS A 42 -3.38 -2.30 16.92
C LYS A 42 -4.31 -1.36 16.11
N PRO A 43 -3.99 -0.05 15.95
CA PRO A 43 -4.78 0.83 15.08
C PRO A 43 -4.91 0.33 13.64
N GLN A 44 -3.83 -0.16 13.01
CA GLN A 44 -3.91 -0.66 11.63
C GLN A 44 -4.80 -1.89 11.49
N ALA A 45 -4.67 -2.86 12.42
CA ALA A 45 -5.54 -4.04 12.42
C ALA A 45 -7.02 -3.66 12.54
N ARG A 46 -7.34 -2.77 13.50
CA ARG A 46 -8.71 -2.28 13.71
C ARG A 46 -9.22 -1.49 12.51
N LEU A 47 -8.37 -0.64 11.93
CA LEU A 47 -8.71 0.15 10.75
C LEU A 47 -9.05 -0.75 9.58
N PHE A 48 -8.22 -1.76 9.30
CA PHE A 48 -8.41 -2.67 8.16
C PHE A 48 -9.79 -3.32 8.21
N GLU A 49 -10.19 -3.85 9.37
CA GLU A 49 -11.52 -4.45 9.54
C GLU A 49 -12.63 -3.40 9.45
N ALA A 50 -12.45 -2.23 10.07
CA ALA A 50 -13.47 -1.18 10.10
C ALA A 50 -13.77 -0.56 8.73
N VAL A 51 -12.81 -0.52 7.80
CA VAL A 51 -13.02 0.05 6.45
C VAL A 51 -13.50 -0.96 5.41
N GLN A 52 -13.88 -2.18 5.82
CA GLN A 52 -14.45 -3.15 4.90
C GLN A 52 -15.73 -2.59 4.26
N GLY A 53 -15.76 -2.49 2.93
CA GLY A 53 -16.91 -1.96 2.18
C GLY A 53 -17.17 -0.46 2.37
N PHE A 54 -16.28 0.27 3.06
CA PHE A 54 -16.48 1.69 3.35
C PHE A 54 -16.21 2.60 2.13
N LYS A 55 -14.97 2.57 1.62
CA LYS A 55 -14.56 3.31 0.42
C LYS A 55 -14.12 2.29 -0.66
N PRO A 56 -14.92 2.06 -1.71
CA PRO A 56 -14.49 1.29 -2.87
C PRO A 56 -13.23 1.92 -3.48
N ILE A 57 -12.25 1.10 -3.84
CA ILE A 57 -11.02 1.54 -4.50
C ILE A 57 -10.87 0.91 -5.88
N THR A 58 -10.13 1.60 -6.74
CA THR A 58 -9.78 1.18 -8.09
C THR A 58 -8.28 1.36 -8.31
N LEU A 59 -7.76 0.98 -9.48
CA LEU A 59 -6.36 1.27 -9.85
C LEU A 59 -6.06 2.78 -9.89
N GLU A 60 -7.08 3.62 -10.06
CA GLU A 60 -6.92 5.08 -10.10
C GLU A 60 -6.60 5.70 -8.73
N ASP A 61 -6.96 5.02 -7.64
CA ASP A 61 -6.55 5.42 -6.29
C ASP A 61 -5.02 5.28 -6.10
N PHE A 62 -4.40 4.38 -6.87
CA PHE A 62 -2.95 4.12 -6.84
C PHE A 62 -2.20 4.96 -7.87
N VAL A 63 -2.68 4.96 -9.11
CA VAL A 63 -2.13 5.75 -10.22
C VAL A 63 -3.29 6.48 -10.88
N PRO A 64 -3.48 7.79 -10.64
CA PRO A 64 -4.57 8.54 -11.25
C PRO A 64 -4.56 8.47 -12.78
N LYS A 65 -5.73 8.59 -13.41
CA LYS A 65 -5.85 8.67 -14.88
C LYS A 65 -5.06 9.80 -15.52
N SER A 66 -4.85 10.89 -14.78
CA SER A 66 -4.09 12.05 -15.25
C SER A 66 -2.58 11.81 -15.32
N VAL A 67 -2.09 10.72 -14.71
CA VAL A 67 -0.66 10.37 -14.73
C VAL A 67 -0.38 9.59 -16.01
N PRO A 68 0.61 10.02 -16.83
CA PRO A 68 0.98 9.31 -18.05
C PRO A 68 1.44 7.87 -17.79
N ASP A 69 1.35 7.04 -18.82
CA ASP A 69 1.92 5.70 -18.81
C ASP A 69 3.42 5.77 -18.52
N MET A 70 3.92 4.78 -17.79
CA MET A 70 5.31 4.66 -17.37
C MET A 70 5.83 5.80 -16.47
N THR A 71 4.94 6.65 -15.94
CA THR A 71 5.28 7.62 -14.89
C THR A 71 5.14 6.99 -13.51
N GLU A 72 6.15 7.19 -12.68
CA GLU A 72 6.19 6.68 -11.31
C GLU A 72 5.23 7.45 -10.40
N VAL A 73 4.44 6.71 -9.61
CA VAL A 73 3.66 7.25 -8.50
C VAL A 73 4.13 6.59 -7.20
N ILE A 74 4.57 7.43 -6.27
CA ILE A 74 5.13 7.00 -4.99
C ILE A 74 4.02 6.96 -3.93
N HIS A 75 3.98 5.87 -3.17
CA HIS A 75 3.19 5.75 -1.97
C HIS A 75 4.11 5.46 -0.79
N ASP A 76 4.19 6.40 0.14
CA ASP A 76 4.91 6.21 1.39
C ASP A 76 4.11 5.31 2.33
N GLY A 77 4.76 4.28 2.83
CA GLY A 77 4.16 3.23 3.64
C GLY A 77 4.67 3.19 5.08
N ARG A 78 3.80 2.74 5.99
CA ARG A 78 4.18 2.26 7.32
C ARG A 78 3.63 0.84 7.56
N ASN A 79 4.50 -0.14 7.77
CA ASN A 79 4.08 -1.51 8.10
C ASN A 79 4.13 -1.79 9.62
N THR A 80 3.52 -2.91 10.01
CA THR A 80 3.49 -3.40 11.40
C THR A 80 4.55 -4.48 11.71
N LEU A 81 5.50 -4.71 10.81
CA LEU A 81 6.58 -5.68 11.01
C LEU A 81 7.59 -5.13 12.02
N LEU A 82 8.47 -5.99 12.53
CA LEU A 82 9.44 -5.61 13.57
C LEU A 82 10.65 -4.84 13.04
N ALA A 83 10.89 -4.89 11.73
CA ALA A 83 12.01 -4.24 11.06
C ALA A 83 11.55 -3.57 9.76
N PHE A 84 12.18 -2.45 9.42
CA PHE A 84 11.90 -1.67 8.19
C PHE A 84 10.45 -1.18 8.12
N ASN A 85 10.02 -0.53 9.19
CA ASN A 85 8.63 -0.11 9.36
C ASN A 85 8.19 0.96 8.35
N TYR A 86 9.14 1.63 7.70
CA TYR A 86 8.89 2.59 6.63
C TYR A 86 9.43 2.06 5.31
N PHE A 87 8.63 2.21 4.26
CA PHE A 87 8.94 1.75 2.92
C PHE A 87 8.18 2.62 1.92
N GLN A 88 8.43 2.45 0.63
CA GLN A 88 7.55 2.97 -0.41
C GLN A 88 7.10 1.83 -1.30
N LYS A 89 5.84 1.88 -1.74
CA LYS A 89 5.43 1.17 -2.95
C LYS A 89 5.43 2.17 -4.09
N ARG A 90 6.08 1.81 -5.18
CA ARG A 90 6.14 2.65 -6.38
C ARG A 90 5.38 1.96 -7.47
N PHE A 91 4.44 2.68 -8.07
CA PHE A 91 3.51 2.17 -9.07
C PHE A 91 3.70 2.89 -10.39
N ALA A 92 3.38 2.23 -11.49
CA ALA A 92 3.26 2.86 -12.79
C ALA A 92 2.18 2.14 -13.62
N ARG A 93 1.49 2.90 -14.46
CA ARG A 93 0.60 2.32 -15.48
C ARG A 93 1.43 1.83 -16.66
N PRO A 94 1.32 0.57 -17.09
CA PRO A 94 2.02 0.08 -18.28
C PRO A 94 1.40 0.65 -19.55
N VAL A 95 2.22 0.83 -20.59
CA VAL A 95 1.75 1.32 -21.90
C VAL A 95 0.62 0.43 -22.43
N GLY A 96 -0.52 1.05 -22.72
CA GLY A 96 -1.66 0.37 -23.33
C GLY A 96 -2.38 -0.64 -22.44
N LYS A 97 -2.11 -0.65 -21.12
CA LYS A 97 -2.81 -1.49 -20.14
C LYS A 97 -3.64 -0.65 -19.18
N THR A 98 -4.91 -1.03 -19.01
CA THR A 98 -5.86 -0.33 -18.13
C THR A 98 -6.31 -1.17 -16.94
N ASP A 99 -6.04 -2.48 -16.97
CA ASP A 99 -6.51 -3.49 -16.01
C ASP A 99 -5.45 -3.91 -14.97
N GLU A 100 -4.22 -3.42 -15.11
CA GLU A 100 -3.14 -3.67 -14.14
C GLU A 100 -2.20 -2.47 -13.98
N LEU A 101 -1.47 -2.45 -12.85
CA LEU A 101 -0.32 -1.58 -12.62
C LEU A 101 0.92 -2.43 -12.32
N TRP A 102 2.08 -1.93 -12.70
CA TRP A 102 3.36 -2.52 -12.29
C TRP A 102 3.90 -1.78 -11.08
N GLY A 103 4.65 -2.47 -10.23
CA GLY A 103 5.31 -1.81 -9.13
C GLY A 103 6.40 -2.62 -8.44
N TYR A 104 7.11 -1.94 -7.55
CA TYR A 104 8.10 -2.55 -6.66
C TYR A 104 8.12 -1.85 -5.28
N ASN A 105 8.78 -2.48 -4.32
CA ASN A 105 8.97 -1.95 -2.98
C ASN A 105 10.35 -1.29 -2.87
N GLU A 106 10.37 0.01 -2.60
CA GLU A 106 11.58 0.76 -2.33
C GLU A 106 11.82 0.79 -0.81
N GLN A 107 12.99 0.27 -0.39
CA GLN A 107 13.42 0.25 1.01
C GLN A 107 14.94 0.16 1.11
N THR A 108 15.49 0.57 2.26
CA THR A 108 16.94 0.64 2.52
C THR A 108 17.66 -0.70 2.32
N MET A 109 17.00 -1.83 2.59
CA MET A 109 17.57 -3.18 2.46
C MET A 109 17.24 -3.89 1.14
N LYS A 110 16.72 -3.18 0.13
CA LYS A 110 16.38 -3.77 -1.18
C LYS A 110 17.55 -4.50 -1.86
N TRP A 111 18.79 -4.11 -1.53
CA TRP A 111 19.99 -4.77 -2.04
C TRP A 111 20.14 -6.21 -1.52
N ALA A 112 19.68 -6.49 -0.30
CA ALA A 112 19.80 -7.79 0.35
C ALA A 112 18.60 -8.72 0.08
N VAL A 113 17.38 -8.18 0.11
CA VAL A 113 16.14 -8.98 -0.02
C VAL A 113 15.45 -8.84 -1.39
N GLY A 114 16.04 -8.05 -2.29
CA GLY A 114 15.44 -7.70 -3.57
C GLY A 114 14.38 -6.59 -3.47
N PRO A 115 13.99 -6.01 -4.62
CA PRO A 115 13.02 -4.92 -4.67
C PRO A 115 11.57 -5.37 -4.49
N GLY A 116 11.26 -6.68 -4.57
CA GLY A 116 9.90 -7.19 -4.41
C GLY A 116 8.95 -6.61 -5.47
N TYR A 117 9.14 -7.00 -6.73
CA TYR A 117 8.27 -6.57 -7.82
C TYR A 117 6.88 -7.19 -7.71
N PHE A 118 5.85 -6.50 -8.18
CA PHE A 118 4.47 -6.96 -8.12
C PHE A 118 3.62 -6.42 -9.28
N ILE A 119 2.47 -7.06 -9.49
CA ILE A 119 1.38 -6.58 -10.33
C ILE A 119 0.20 -6.18 -9.43
N THR A 120 -0.41 -5.02 -9.66
CA THR A 120 -1.60 -4.58 -8.94
C THR A 120 -2.81 -4.68 -9.85
N ARG A 121 -3.89 -5.33 -9.40
CA ARG A 121 -5.09 -5.59 -10.20
C ARG A 121 -6.35 -5.55 -9.36
N VAL A 122 -7.49 -5.35 -10.00
CA VAL A 122 -8.80 -5.48 -9.34
C VAL A 122 -9.00 -6.94 -8.90
N SER A 123 -9.41 -7.18 -7.66
CA SER A 123 -9.68 -8.53 -7.12
C SER A 123 -11.16 -8.79 -6.86
N GLY A 124 -11.99 -7.75 -6.87
CA GLY A 124 -13.43 -7.82 -6.66
C GLY A 124 -14.05 -6.41 -6.72
N PRO A 125 -15.38 -6.28 -6.58
CA PRO A 125 -16.05 -4.98 -6.56
C PRO A 125 -15.49 -4.07 -5.46
N GLY A 126 -14.80 -2.99 -5.86
CA GLY A 126 -14.20 -2.03 -4.92
C GLY A 126 -12.95 -2.53 -4.19
N GLU A 127 -12.36 -3.65 -4.63
CA GLU A 127 -11.18 -4.26 -4.02
C GLU A 127 -10.02 -4.37 -5.02
N VAL A 128 -8.81 -4.10 -4.53
CA VAL A 128 -7.57 -4.19 -5.30
C VAL A 128 -6.60 -5.10 -4.54
N VAL A 129 -5.84 -5.89 -5.29
CA VAL A 129 -4.77 -6.74 -4.75
C VAL A 129 -3.42 -6.33 -5.32
N VAL A 130 -2.42 -6.24 -4.46
CA VAL A 130 -1.00 -6.23 -4.85
C VAL A 130 -0.50 -7.66 -4.87
N ASP A 131 -0.22 -8.18 -6.05
CA ASP A 131 0.05 -9.59 -6.32
C ASP A 131 1.53 -9.85 -6.58
N TYR A 132 2.17 -10.60 -5.67
CA TYR A 132 3.57 -10.99 -5.78
C TYR A 132 3.77 -12.38 -6.42
N TYR A 133 2.71 -13.03 -6.90
CA TYR A 133 2.83 -14.28 -7.66
C TYR A 133 3.39 -14.04 -9.07
N GLN A 134 3.32 -12.82 -9.57
CA GLN A 134 3.73 -12.45 -10.91
C GLN A 134 4.71 -11.28 -10.85
N GLU A 135 5.77 -11.37 -11.66
CA GLU A 135 6.61 -10.22 -11.94
C GLU A 135 6.11 -9.49 -13.19
N PRO A 136 6.17 -8.15 -13.23
CA PRO A 136 5.83 -7.41 -14.44
C PRO A 136 6.84 -7.73 -15.56
N PRO A 137 6.40 -7.74 -16.84
CA PRO A 137 7.29 -8.00 -17.97
C PRO A 137 8.23 -6.83 -18.28
N GLY A 138 8.01 -5.67 -17.65
CA GLY A 138 8.83 -4.48 -17.80
C GLY A 138 8.79 -3.62 -16.54
N LYS A 139 9.45 -2.47 -16.61
CA LYS A 139 9.55 -1.50 -15.51
C LYS A 139 9.73 -0.09 -16.07
N VAL A 140 9.49 0.91 -15.23
CA VAL A 140 10.00 2.26 -15.50
C VAL A 140 11.54 2.21 -15.58
N GLU A 141 12.12 3.00 -16.47
CA GLU A 141 13.56 2.94 -16.77
C GLU A 141 14.42 3.18 -15.52
N SER A 142 14.02 4.11 -14.67
CA SER A 142 14.72 4.47 -13.43
C SER A 142 14.65 3.40 -12.33
N TRP A 143 13.76 2.42 -12.43
CA TRP A 143 13.58 1.41 -11.38
C TRP A 143 14.73 0.39 -11.35
N PRO A 144 14.99 -0.26 -10.21
CA PRO A 144 15.99 -1.33 -10.12
C PRO A 144 15.73 -2.46 -11.12
N ALA A 145 16.76 -3.20 -11.53
CA ALA A 145 16.57 -4.37 -12.39
C ALA A 145 15.56 -5.37 -11.78
N ILE A 146 14.69 -5.93 -12.62
CA ILE A 146 13.71 -6.94 -12.20
C ILE A 146 14.49 -8.21 -11.80
N LYS A 147 14.25 -8.65 -10.57
CA LYS A 147 14.79 -9.90 -10.03
C LYS A 147 13.62 -10.77 -9.61
N PRO A 148 13.58 -12.07 -9.99
CA PRO A 148 12.50 -12.95 -9.56
C PRO A 148 12.35 -13.00 -8.05
N ASN A 149 11.11 -12.94 -7.55
CA ASN A 149 10.80 -12.97 -6.12
C ASN A 149 11.05 -14.35 -5.47
N GLY A 150 11.43 -15.35 -6.26
CA GLY A 150 11.78 -16.70 -5.81
C GLY A 150 13.28 -16.97 -5.57
N ARG A 151 14.18 -16.01 -5.83
CA ARG A 151 15.63 -16.20 -5.65
C ARG A 151 16.14 -15.77 -4.27
N LEU A 152 16.83 -16.67 -3.57
CA LEU A 152 17.54 -16.38 -2.30
C LEU A 152 16.60 -15.86 -1.20
N LEU A 153 16.98 -14.79 -0.47
CA LEU A 153 16.24 -14.25 0.68
C LEU A 153 14.89 -13.62 0.30
N SER A 154 14.70 -13.22 -0.96
CA SER A 154 13.42 -12.66 -1.43
C SER A 154 12.27 -13.66 -1.32
N ARG A 155 12.57 -14.96 -1.38
CA ARG A 155 11.60 -16.04 -1.19
C ARG A 155 10.91 -15.98 0.17
N PHE A 156 11.63 -15.60 1.21
CA PHE A 156 11.03 -15.53 2.54
C PHE A 156 10.19 -14.25 2.72
N VAL A 157 10.45 -13.20 1.96
CA VAL A 157 9.77 -11.91 2.08
C VAL A 157 8.55 -11.80 1.17
N TYR A 158 8.69 -12.08 -0.14
CA TYR A 158 7.66 -11.75 -1.13
C TYR A 158 7.01 -12.95 -1.82
N TYR A 159 7.65 -14.13 -1.82
CA TYR A 159 7.17 -15.26 -2.60
C TYR A 159 5.78 -15.73 -2.14
N LYS A 160 4.85 -15.74 -3.10
CA LYS A 160 3.45 -16.19 -2.94
C LYS A 160 2.64 -15.38 -1.92
N MET A 161 2.90 -14.08 -1.87
CA MET A 161 2.10 -13.13 -1.10
C MET A 161 1.11 -12.35 -1.96
N GLN A 162 0.04 -11.92 -1.32
CA GLN A 162 -0.92 -10.95 -1.84
C GLN A 162 -1.21 -9.94 -0.74
N ASP A 163 -1.21 -8.66 -1.06
CA ASP A 163 -1.72 -7.64 -0.15
C ASP A 163 -3.13 -7.23 -0.61
N PHE A 164 -4.12 -7.52 0.22
CA PHE A 164 -5.50 -7.09 -0.03
C PHE A 164 -5.66 -5.65 0.45
N MET A 165 -6.05 -4.76 -0.46
CA MET A 165 -6.10 -3.32 -0.23
C MET A 165 -7.54 -2.86 0.04
N ARG A 166 -7.69 -1.87 0.92
CA ARG A 166 -8.95 -1.19 1.24
C ARG A 166 -8.76 0.32 1.26
N GLY A 167 -9.81 1.06 0.89
CA GLY A 167 -9.81 2.52 0.91
C GLY A 167 -10.01 3.09 2.31
N VAL A 168 -9.25 4.13 2.66
CA VAL A 168 -9.43 4.88 3.93
C VAL A 168 -9.91 6.30 3.62
N SER A 169 -9.16 7.03 2.79
CA SER A 169 -9.46 8.41 2.40
C SER A 169 -8.89 8.67 1.00
N ASP A 170 -8.99 9.90 0.46
CA ASP A 170 -8.30 10.23 -0.78
C ASP A 170 -6.78 10.16 -0.61
N GLY A 171 -6.13 9.40 -1.48
CA GLY A 171 -4.69 9.13 -1.42
C GLY A 171 -4.24 8.29 -0.21
N VAL A 172 -5.15 7.69 0.57
CA VAL A 172 -4.79 6.79 1.69
C VAL A 172 -5.48 5.44 1.55
N THR A 173 -4.68 4.38 1.55
CA THR A 173 -5.15 2.99 1.54
C THR A 173 -4.52 2.20 2.67
N ILE A 174 -5.15 1.09 3.04
CA ILE A 174 -4.62 0.13 4.01
C ILE A 174 -4.59 -1.27 3.39
N GLY A 175 -3.49 -1.98 3.58
CA GLY A 175 -3.29 -3.34 3.10
C GLY A 175 -3.15 -4.33 4.24
N ARG A 176 -3.59 -5.57 4.01
CA ARG A 176 -3.28 -6.73 4.84
C ARG A 176 -2.63 -7.81 3.98
N ALA A 177 -1.47 -8.30 4.41
CA ALA A 177 -0.77 -9.36 3.71
C ALA A 177 -1.47 -10.71 3.94
N ALA A 178 -1.50 -11.51 2.88
CA ALA A 178 -1.86 -12.91 2.90
C ALA A 178 -0.77 -13.73 2.20
N ARG A 179 -0.52 -14.93 2.70
CA ARG A 179 0.45 -15.86 2.11
C ARG A 179 -0.21 -17.21 1.93
N HIS A 180 -0.12 -17.77 0.72
CA HIS A 180 -0.81 -19.01 0.36
C HIS A 180 -2.31 -19.00 0.70
N GLY A 181 -2.97 -17.86 0.46
CA GLY A 181 -4.40 -17.68 0.75
C GLY A 181 -4.76 -17.51 2.23
N LYS A 182 -3.77 -17.48 3.15
CA LYS A 182 -4.00 -17.26 4.58
C LYS A 182 -3.60 -15.85 4.98
N ASN A 183 -4.51 -15.13 5.63
CA ASN A 183 -4.24 -13.80 6.18
C ASN A 183 -3.12 -13.86 7.23
N MET A 184 -2.25 -12.86 7.20
CA MET A 184 -1.18 -12.65 8.16
C MET A 184 -1.57 -11.54 9.15
N ASP A 185 -0.90 -11.52 10.30
CA ASP A 185 -0.95 -10.41 11.26
C ASP A 185 0.04 -9.30 10.86
N ALA A 186 -0.03 -8.92 9.59
CA ALA A 186 0.82 -7.92 8.96
C ALA A 186 -0.05 -6.96 8.16
N TRP A 187 -0.12 -5.72 8.65
CA TRP A 187 -0.83 -4.63 8.01
C TRP A 187 0.17 -3.55 7.59
N PHE A 188 -0.25 -2.72 6.65
CA PHE A 188 0.45 -1.51 6.31
C PHE A 188 -0.51 -0.45 5.81
N VAL A 189 -0.19 0.80 6.07
CA VAL A 189 -0.89 1.96 5.48
C VAL A 189 -0.01 2.56 4.38
N LEU A 190 -0.64 3.06 3.33
CA LEU A 190 -0.01 3.79 2.24
C LEU A 190 -0.61 5.20 2.16
N CYS A 191 0.25 6.20 1.96
CA CYS A 191 -0.13 7.56 1.60
C CYS A 191 0.50 7.89 0.25
N ARG A 192 -0.34 8.15 -0.76
CA ARG A 192 0.09 8.56 -2.09
C ARG A 192 0.70 9.96 -2.02
N ASP A 193 1.94 10.09 -2.50
CA ASP A 193 2.55 11.39 -2.74
C ASP A 193 1.90 12.05 -3.98
N ARG A 194 2.11 13.35 -4.20
CA ARG A 194 1.76 13.95 -5.50
C ARG A 194 2.56 13.20 -6.56
N ALA A 195 1.86 12.69 -7.57
CA ALA A 195 2.52 12.17 -8.75
C ALA A 195 3.40 13.28 -9.31
N SER A 196 4.70 13.04 -9.36
CA SER A 196 5.69 13.93 -9.98
C SER A 196 5.49 14.00 -11.48
#